data_AF-A0A248TD64-F1
#
_entry.id   AF-A0A248TD64-F1
#
_cell.length_a   1.000
_cell.length_b   1.000
_cell.length_c   1.000
_cell.angle_alpha   90.00
_cell.angle_beta   90.00
_cell.angle_gamma   90.00
#
_symmetry.space_group_name_H-M   'P 1'
#
loop_
_entity.id
_entity.type
_entity.pdbx_description
1 polymer ?
#
loop_
_entity_poly.entity_id
_entity_poly.type
_entity_poly.pdbx_seq_one_letter_code
_entity_poly.pdbx_strand_id
1 'polypeptide(L)' 'MKLNQRELLDKIQMKREIMMKCAWKVGINDKLTIQHSQELDMLIYEYQKAKINSEPRRTREFKLNIKQYHVNIKTKAV' A
#
# COMPACT_ATOMS: atom_id res chain seq x y z
N MET A 1 -19.72 -5.05 -8.08
CA MET A 1 -18.80 -5.49 -9.15
C MET A 1 -17.42 -5.70 -8.54
N LYS A 2 -16.84 -6.91 -8.65
CA LYS A 2 -15.43 -7.12 -8.31
C LYS A 2 -14.58 -6.62 -9.49
N LEU A 3 -13.57 -5.81 -9.22
CA LEU A 3 -12.64 -5.33 -10.24
C LEU A 3 -11.81 -6.50 -10.76
N ASN A 4 -11.53 -6.53 -12.06
CA ASN A 4 -10.63 -7.52 -12.62
C ASN A 4 -9.16 -7.14 -12.35
N GLN A 5 -8.25 -8.09 -12.61
CA GLN A 5 -6.83 -7.95 -12.28
C GLN A 5 -6.17 -6.73 -12.96
N ARG A 6 -6.56 -6.42 -14.20
CA ARG A 6 -6.02 -5.28 -14.96
C ARG A 6 -6.51 -3.96 -14.40
N GLU A 7 -7.80 -3.86 -14.09
CA GLU A 7 -8.40 -2.68 -13.46
C GLU A 7 -7.78 -2.39 -12.08
N LEU A 8 -7.42 -3.43 -11.33
CA LEU A 8 -6.71 -3.27 -10.06
C LEU A 8 -5.29 -2.71 -10.26
N LEU A 9 -4.55 -3.18 -11.27
CA LEU A 9 -3.22 -2.63 -11.59
C LEU A 9 -3.29 -1.17 -12.01
N ASP A 10 -4.25 -0.81 -12.86
CA ASP A 10 -4.42 0.57 -13.32
C ASP A 10 -4.72 1.50 -12.13
N LYS A 11 -5.58 1.05 -11.19
CA LYS A 11 -5.87 1.80 -9.96
C LYS A 11 -4.67 1.91 -9.03
N ILE A 12 -3.88 0.85 -8.87
CA ILE A 12 -2.64 0.87 -8.08
C ILE A 12 -1.68 1.92 -8.66
N GLN A 13 -1.47 1.90 -9.97
CA GLN A 13 -0.57 2.85 -10.63
C GLN A 13 -1.06 4.29 -10.49
N MET A 14 -2.35 4.54 -10.78
CA MET A 14 -2.94 5.87 -10.63
C MET A 14 -2.82 6.37 -9.18
N LYS A 15 -3.11 5.52 -8.19
CA LYS A 15 -3.06 5.91 -6.79
C LYS A 15 -1.63 6.16 -6.32
N ARG A 16 -0.66 5.39 -6.81
CA ARG A 16 0.77 5.61 -6.56
C ARG A 16 1.23 6.98 -7.04
N GLU A 17 0.82 7.38 -8.24
CA GLU A 17 1.16 8.70 -8.78
C GLU A 17 0.55 9.83 -7.97
N ILE A 18 -0.71 9.69 -7.53
CA ILE A 18 -1.37 10.67 -6.66
C ILE A 18 -0.63 10.77 -5.31
N MET A 19 -0.28 9.64 -4.69
CA MET A 19 0.46 9.61 -3.44
C MET A 19 1.83 10.30 -3.59
N MET A 20 2.56 10.03 -4.68
CA MET A 20 3.86 10.67 -4.94
C MET A 20 3.70 12.19 -5.13
N LYS A 21 2.73 12.63 -5.92
CA LYS A 21 2.44 14.06 -6.10
C LYS A 21 2.07 14.73 -4.76
N CYS A 22 1.29 14.06 -3.94
CA CYS A 22 0.94 14.52 -2.59
C CYS A 22 2.18 14.62 -1.70
N ALA A 23 2.99 13.57 -1.64
CA ALA A 23 4.24 13.53 -0.87
C ALA A 23 5.21 14.66 -1.27
N TRP A 24 5.31 14.95 -2.57
CA TRP A 24 6.14 16.03 -3.08
C TRP A 24 5.61 17.42 -2.72
N LYS A 25 4.28 17.56 -2.59
CA LYS A 25 3.62 18.84 -2.33
C LYS A 25 3.53 19.17 -0.83
N VAL A 26 3.12 18.20 -0.02
CA VAL A 26 2.80 18.41 1.41
C VAL A 26 3.71 17.60 2.36
N GLY A 27 4.57 16.74 1.82
CA GLY A 27 5.47 15.90 2.60
C GLY A 27 4.92 14.49 2.85
N ILE A 28 5.83 13.57 3.19
CA ILE A 28 5.51 12.14 3.41
C ILE A 28 4.74 11.88 4.70
N ASN A 29 4.94 12.72 5.72
CA ASN A 29 4.30 12.58 7.04
C ASN A 29 2.97 13.34 7.11
N ASP A 30 2.56 14.01 6.04
CA ASP A 30 1.28 14.68 5.99
C ASP A 30 0.13 13.65 6.02
N LYS A 31 -0.95 14.00 6.72
CA LYS A 31 -2.11 13.12 6.88
C LYS A 31 -2.70 12.68 5.54
N LEU A 32 -2.71 13.57 4.54
CA LEU A 32 -3.23 13.26 3.20
C LEU A 32 -2.33 12.24 2.49
N THR A 33 -1.01 12.39 2.59
CA THR A 33 -0.06 11.43 2.02
C THR A 33 -0.19 10.07 2.68
N ILE A 34 -0.36 10.03 4.01
CA ILE A 34 -0.60 8.78 4.77
C ILE A 34 -1.92 8.12 4.37
N GLN A 35 -2.99 8.89 4.17
CA GLN A 35 -4.25 8.34 3.67
C GLN A 35 -4.07 7.72 2.28
N HIS A 36 -3.36 8.40 1.38
CA HIS A 36 -3.08 7.86 0.06
C HIS A 36 -2.21 6.60 0.09
N SER A 37 -1.26 6.49 1.02
CA SER A 37 -0.47 5.26 1.18
C SER A 37 -1.33 4.10 1.69
N GLN A 38 -2.20 4.33 2.66
CA GLN A 38 -3.13 3.32 3.17
C GLN A 38 -4.11 2.83 2.08
N GLU A 39 -4.64 3.75 1.27
CA GLU A 39 -5.50 3.41 0.15
C GLU A 39 -4.77 2.62 -0.94
N LEU A 40 -3.51 2.97 -1.21
CA LEU A 40 -2.66 2.22 -2.13
C LEU A 40 -2.39 0.79 -1.62
N ASP A 41 -2.11 0.62 -0.32
CA ASP A 41 -1.88 -0.69 0.30
C ASP A 41 -3.12 -1.59 0.19
N MET A 42 -4.32 -1.03 0.40
CA MET A 42 -5.57 -1.77 0.22
C MET A 42 -5.75 -2.27 -1.21
N LEU A 43 -5.43 -1.44 -2.21
CA LEU A 43 -5.51 -1.84 -3.63
C LEU A 43 -4.50 -2.96 -3.96
N ILE A 44 -3.28 -2.87 -3.42
CA ILE A 44 -2.26 -3.92 -3.58
C ILE A 44 -2.73 -5.23 -2.94
N TYR A 45 -3.31 -5.16 -1.75
CA TYR A 45 -3.84 -6.33 -1.06
C TYR A 45 -4.96 -7.01 -1.86
N GLU A 46 -5.93 -6.26 -2.39
CA GLU A 46 -7.00 -6.81 -3.21
C GLU A 46 -6.47 -7.44 -4.51
N TYR A 47 -5.48 -6.82 -5.15
CA TYR A 47 -4.80 -7.40 -6.31
C TYR A 47 -4.10 -8.73 -5.97
N GLN A 48 -3.36 -8.77 -4.87
CA GLN A 48 -2.68 -9.98 -4.42
C GLN A 48 -3.68 -11.08 -4.07
N LYS A 49 -4.76 -10.74 -3.35
CA LYS A 49 -5.83 -11.69 -3.01
C LYS A 49 -6.51 -12.24 -4.26
N ALA A 50 -6.80 -11.40 -5.25
CA ALA A 50 -7.34 -11.84 -6.53
C ALA A 50 -6.40 -12.83 -7.23
N LYS A 51 -5.09 -12.56 -7.21
CA LYS A 51 -4.05 -13.43 -7.80
C LYS A 51 -3.84 -14.74 -7.04
N ILE A 52 -3.88 -14.71 -5.70
CA ILE A 52 -3.72 -15.91 -4.85
C ILE A 52 -4.91 -16.86 -5.03
N ASN A 53 -6.12 -16.32 -5.16
CA ASN A 53 -7.31 -17.14 -5.41
C ASN A 53 -7.34 -17.77 -6.81
N SER A 54 -6.50 -17.30 -7.74
CA SER A 54 -6.37 -17.87 -9.09
C SER A 54 -5.26 -18.91 -9.24
N GLU A 55 -4.36 -19.07 -8.25
CA GLU A 55 -3.25 -20.04 -8.34
C GLU A 55 -3.26 -21.06 -7.19
N PRO A 56 -3.34 -22.38 -7.46
CA PRO A 56 -3.19 -23.38 -6.41
C PRO A 56 -1.73 -23.42 -5.94
N ARG A 57 -1.50 -22.95 -4.70
CA ARG A 57 -0.30 -23.16 -3.86
C ARG A 57 1.00 -22.47 -4.32
N ARG A 58 1.24 -21.23 -3.86
CA ARG A 58 2.57 -20.76 -3.40
C ARG A 58 2.42 -19.74 -2.27
N THR A 59 2.10 -20.23 -1.09
CA THR A 59 2.10 -19.41 0.13
C THR A 59 3.54 -19.19 0.59
N ARG A 60 4.20 -18.12 0.12
CA ARG A 60 5.38 -17.56 0.78
C ARG A 60 5.00 -16.20 1.38
N GLU A 61 4.76 -16.25 2.69
CA GLU A 61 5.12 -15.23 3.67
C GLU A 61 4.87 -13.75 3.29
N PHE A 62 3.62 -13.30 3.39
CA PHE A 62 3.33 -11.88 3.63
C PHE A 62 2.95 -11.68 5.11
N LYS A 63 3.92 -11.87 6.01
CA LYS A 63 3.83 -11.33 7.36
C LYS A 63 4.19 -9.85 7.28
N LEU A 64 3.20 -9.00 7.02
CA LEU A 64 3.35 -7.56 7.16
C LEU A 64 3.71 -7.26 8.62
N ASN A 65 4.98 -6.98 8.89
CA ASN A 65 5.48 -6.60 10.21
C ASN A 65 5.10 -5.14 10.50
N ILE A 66 3.81 -4.86 10.65
CA ILE A 66 3.26 -3.53 10.96
C ILE A 66 3.77 -3.02 12.33
N LYS A 67 4.29 -3.91 13.19
CA LYS A 67 4.90 -3.55 14.48
C LYS A 67 6.23 -2.80 14.35
N GLN A 68 6.95 -2.88 13.22
CA GLN A 68 8.26 -2.21 13.09
C GLN A 68 8.14 -0.70 12.82
N TYR A 69 7.07 -0.24 12.17
CA TYR A 69 6.92 1.16 11.79
C TYR A 69 6.63 2.11 12.97
N HIS A 70 6.15 1.59 14.10
CA HIS A 70 5.86 2.41 15.29
C HIS A 70 7.06 2.60 16.22
N VAL A 71 8.19 1.89 16.01
CA VAL A 71 9.35 1.96 16.92
C VAL A 71 10.37 3.03 16.50
N ASN A 72 10.39 3.46 15.25
CA ASN A 72 11.44 4.36 14.75
C ASN A 72 11.14 5.87 14.89
N ILE A 73 10.01 6.27 15.47
CA ILE A 73 9.67 7.70 15.67
C ILE A 73 10.07 8.19 17.08
N LYS A 74 10.43 7.29 18.01
CA LYS A 74 10.77 7.67 19.41
C LYS A 74 12.27 7.70 19.72
N THR A 75 13.16 7.36 18.78
CA THR A 75 14.61 7.20 19.04
C THR A 75 15.50 8.21 18.32
N LYS A 76 14.99 9.40 18.02
CA LYS A 76 15.80 10.57 17.63
C LYS A 76 15.35 11.82 18.39
N ALA A 77 15.38 11.74 19.71
CA ALA A 77 15.49 12.90 20.59
C ALA A 77 16.69 12.63 21.49
N VAL A 78 17.87 13.02 21.00
CA VAL A 78 19.05 13.32 21.81
C VAL A 78 19.11 14.84 21.91
#